data_AF-A0A925HAI7-F1
#
_entry.id   AF-A0A925HAI7-F1
#
_cell.length_a   1.000
_cell.length_b   1.000
_cell.length_c   1.000
_cell.angle_alpha   90.00
_cell.angle_beta   90.00
_cell.angle_gamma   90.00
#
_symmetry.space_group_name_H-M   'P 1'
#
loop_
_entity.id
_entity.type
_entity.pdbx_description
1 polymer ?
#
loop_
_entity_poly.entity_id
_entity_poly.type
_entity_poly.pdbx_seq_one_letter_code
_entity_poly.pdbx_strand_id
1 'polypeptide(L)'
;IITTGANLYHDTHFGIGLSLHQGSTAISDVVLRGEEVVRIYDIFFDYSVLLDTDEFFRRVIEGEEFQRPMSTAEFHSLCGKYVLERGRKLGLEDKSFLAAAYEYGVPLYTSSPGDSSIGMNVAAKALQGNKLAFDPSLDVNETASIVLAAKRGAIHGKGDKGKKHGGKSAVFILGGGSPKNFMLQTEPQIQEVLGIDERGHDYFLQITDARPDTGGLSGATPGEAVSWGKVDPDRLPDAVVCYVDSTIALPVMTSYALARHEPRELKRLYERRGELMDLLNEEYRKSKRR
;
A
#
# COMPACT_ATOMS: atom_id res chain seq x y z
N ILE A 1 -3.12 -1.30 -2.79
CA ILE A 1 -1.91 -1.76 -2.08
C ILE A 1 -1.77 -0.92 -0.82
N ILE A 2 -1.32 -1.51 0.28
CA ILE A 2 -1.03 -0.80 1.53
C ILE A 2 0.47 -0.92 1.78
N THR A 3 1.14 0.19 2.05
CA THR A 3 2.60 0.26 2.25
C THR A 3 2.96 1.37 3.25
N THR A 4 4.21 1.46 3.68
CA THR A 4 4.69 2.64 4.42
C THR A 4 4.92 3.81 3.47
N GLY A 5 4.86 5.04 4.01
CA GLY A 5 5.17 6.24 3.24
C GLY A 5 6.63 6.27 2.78
N ALA A 6 7.53 5.63 3.54
CA ALA A 6 8.94 5.47 3.17
C ALA A 6 9.12 4.74 1.83
N ASN A 7 8.38 3.66 1.55
CA ASN A 7 8.49 2.97 0.25
C ASN A 7 8.07 3.86 -0.92
N LEU A 8 7.00 4.64 -0.75
CA LEU A 8 6.48 5.55 -1.79
C LEU A 8 7.42 6.75 -2.00
N TYR A 9 8.01 7.25 -0.91
CA TYR A 9 9.04 8.27 -0.97
C TYR A 9 10.31 7.76 -1.65
N HIS A 10 10.81 6.58 -1.25
CA HIS A 10 12.03 6.02 -1.80
C HIS A 10 11.89 5.61 -3.27
N ASP A 11 10.72 5.13 -3.67
CA ASP A 11 10.38 4.89 -5.07
C ASP A 11 10.41 6.18 -5.92
N THR A 12 10.00 7.31 -5.33
CA THR A 12 9.90 8.58 -6.04
C THR A 12 11.26 9.06 -6.55
N HIS A 13 12.37 8.73 -5.87
CA HIS A 13 13.72 9.04 -6.35
C HIS A 13 13.91 8.59 -7.80
N PHE A 14 13.61 7.33 -8.11
CA PHE A 14 13.70 6.80 -9.48
C PHE A 14 12.75 7.52 -10.43
N GLY A 15 11.50 7.76 -10.00
CA GLY A 15 10.48 8.42 -10.80
C GLY A 15 10.79 9.89 -11.15
N ILE A 16 11.72 10.53 -10.45
CA ILE A 16 12.16 11.91 -10.74
C ILE A 16 13.60 12.00 -11.27
N GLY A 17 14.19 10.86 -11.63
CA GLY A 17 15.51 10.76 -12.28
C GLY A 17 16.70 10.76 -11.33
N LEU A 18 16.47 10.47 -10.05
CA LEU A 18 17.52 10.28 -9.05
C LEU A 18 17.86 8.79 -8.93
N SER A 19 19.07 8.50 -8.46
CA SER A 19 19.59 7.14 -8.42
C SER A 19 20.08 6.74 -7.03
N LEU A 20 19.95 5.45 -6.75
CA LEU A 20 20.47 4.80 -5.56
C LEU A 20 21.46 3.73 -6.03
N HIS A 21 22.48 3.46 -5.23
CA HIS A 21 23.56 2.56 -5.59
C HIS A 21 23.72 1.46 -4.55
N GLN A 22 24.15 0.28 -5.00
CA GLN A 22 24.55 -0.77 -4.09
C GLN A 22 25.83 -0.33 -3.34
N GLY A 23 25.76 -0.41 -2.01
CA GLY A 23 26.85 -0.16 -1.09
C GLY A 23 27.30 -1.43 -0.38
N SER A 24 28.08 -1.26 0.69
CA SER A 24 28.50 -2.35 1.57
C SER A 24 28.13 -2.06 3.01
N THR A 25 27.54 -3.05 3.68
CA THR A 25 27.17 -2.95 5.10
C THR A 25 28.38 -2.76 6.01
N ALA A 26 29.59 -3.06 5.53
CA ALA A 26 30.84 -2.92 6.28
C ALA A 26 31.38 -1.49 6.36
N ILE A 27 30.84 -0.53 5.58
CA ILE A 27 31.31 0.86 5.61
C ILE A 27 30.82 1.55 6.89
N SER A 28 31.67 2.42 7.47
CA SER A 28 31.34 3.16 8.71
C SER A 28 30.29 4.24 8.48
N ASP A 29 29.26 4.28 9.32
CA ASP A 29 28.24 5.35 9.30
C ASP A 29 28.82 6.74 9.58
N VAL A 30 29.92 6.83 10.33
CA VAL A 30 30.58 8.11 10.62
C VAL A 30 31.21 8.68 9.34
N VAL A 31 31.83 7.81 8.54
CA VAL A 31 32.39 8.21 7.24
C VAL A 31 31.26 8.57 6.29
N LEU A 32 30.23 7.73 6.16
CA LEU A 32 29.08 8.04 5.31
C LEU A 32 28.45 9.39 5.68
N ARG A 33 28.26 9.65 6.98
CA ARG A 33 27.72 10.94 7.44
C ARG A 33 28.62 12.12 7.12
N GLY A 34 29.94 11.96 7.24
CA GLY A 34 30.92 13.00 6.90
C GLY A 34 30.96 13.32 5.41
N GLU A 35 30.71 12.32 4.56
CA GLU A 35 30.64 12.43 3.10
C GLU A 35 29.21 12.71 2.58
N GLU A 36 28.27 13.03 3.47
CA GLU A 36 26.86 13.28 3.13
C GLU A 36 26.19 12.13 2.34
N VAL A 37 26.55 10.88 2.65
CA VAL A 37 25.93 9.68 2.10
C VAL A 37 24.92 9.10 3.09
N VAL A 38 23.74 8.78 2.60
CA VAL A 38 22.67 8.12 3.36
C VAL A 38 22.67 6.63 3.02
N ARG A 39 22.45 5.79 4.05
CA ARG A 39 22.41 4.33 3.92
C ARG A 39 21.02 3.80 4.26
N ILE A 40 20.56 2.84 3.47
CA ILE A 40 19.51 1.88 3.79
C ILE A 40 20.12 0.49 3.64
N TYR A 41 20.58 -0.11 4.75
CA TYR A 41 21.31 -1.39 4.76
C TYR A 41 22.49 -1.43 3.78
N ASP A 42 22.35 -2.08 2.61
CA ASP A 42 23.36 -2.20 1.56
C ASP A 42 23.05 -1.31 0.34
N ILE A 43 22.21 -0.28 0.50
CA ILE A 43 21.87 0.73 -0.51
C ILE A 43 22.33 2.10 -0.03
N PHE A 44 23.10 2.81 -0.86
CA PHE A 44 23.63 4.14 -0.61
C PHE A 44 23.08 5.16 -1.61
N PHE A 45 22.95 6.41 -1.18
CA PHE A 45 22.64 7.55 -2.04
C PHE A 45 23.12 8.85 -1.40
N ASP A 46 23.36 9.86 -2.23
CA ASP A 46 23.78 11.18 -1.81
C ASP A 46 22.65 11.89 -1.02
N TYR A 47 22.99 12.65 0.01
CA TYR A 47 22.01 13.39 0.81
C TYR A 47 21.16 14.36 -0.01
N SER A 48 21.71 14.93 -1.09
CA SER A 48 20.97 15.77 -2.04
C SER A 48 19.75 15.08 -2.65
N VAL A 49 19.80 13.75 -2.81
CA VAL A 49 18.68 12.95 -3.33
C VAL A 49 17.43 13.07 -2.44
N LEU A 50 17.60 13.16 -1.11
CA LEU A 50 16.49 13.45 -0.18
C LEU A 50 15.97 14.86 -0.37
N LEU A 51 16.86 15.85 -0.44
CA LEU A 51 16.50 17.26 -0.53
C LEU A 51 15.72 17.56 -1.82
N ASP A 52 16.15 16.98 -2.94
CA ASP A 52 15.50 17.12 -4.24
C ASP A 52 14.11 16.48 -4.25
N THR A 53 13.97 15.33 -3.59
CA THR A 53 12.67 14.63 -3.47
C THR A 53 11.72 15.38 -2.52
N ASP A 54 12.25 15.92 -1.43
CA ASP A 54 11.51 16.79 -0.51
C ASP A 54 11.03 18.06 -1.23
N GLU A 55 11.89 18.68 -2.05
CA GLU A 55 11.52 19.83 -2.87
C GLU A 55 10.43 19.47 -3.88
N PHE A 56 10.55 18.32 -4.54
CA PHE A 56 9.53 17.83 -5.46
C PHE A 56 8.16 17.71 -4.77
N PHE A 57 8.08 17.01 -3.64
CA PHE A 57 6.81 16.87 -2.90
C PHE A 57 6.29 18.22 -2.41
N ARG A 58 7.14 19.10 -1.86
CA ARG A 58 6.74 20.44 -1.41
C ARG A 58 6.11 21.26 -2.53
N ARG A 59 6.65 21.19 -3.76
CA ARG A 59 6.09 21.88 -4.93
C ARG A 59 4.77 21.24 -5.40
N VAL A 60 4.70 19.90 -5.41
CA VAL A 60 3.49 19.18 -5.81
C VAL A 60 2.31 19.54 -4.91
N ILE A 61 2.50 19.50 -3.58
CA ILE A 61 1.42 19.72 -2.62
C ILE A 61 0.98 21.17 -2.47
N GLU A 62 1.64 22.12 -3.14
CA GLU A 62 1.15 23.50 -3.29
C GLU A 62 0.03 23.61 -4.33
N GLY A 63 -0.16 22.60 -5.18
CA GLY A 63 -1.22 22.56 -6.17
C GLY A 63 -2.61 22.65 -5.54
N GLU A 64 -3.55 23.30 -6.24
CA GLU A 64 -4.93 23.52 -5.79
C GLU A 64 -5.64 22.21 -5.44
N GLU A 65 -5.37 21.14 -6.19
CA GLU A 65 -5.96 19.81 -5.97
C GLU A 65 -5.60 19.18 -4.62
N PHE A 66 -4.52 19.66 -3.96
CA PHE A 66 -4.08 19.23 -2.64
C PHE A 66 -4.61 20.10 -1.48
N GLN A 67 -5.25 21.24 -1.75
CA GLN A 67 -5.63 22.20 -0.72
C GLN A 67 -6.92 21.82 0.03
N ARG A 68 -7.03 20.56 0.46
CA ARG A 68 -8.16 19.98 1.19
C ARG A 68 -7.77 18.68 1.91
N PRO A 69 -8.60 18.21 2.87
CA PRO A 69 -8.51 16.86 3.38
C PRO A 69 -8.72 15.80 2.29
N MET A 70 -7.98 14.69 2.37
CA MET A 70 -8.10 13.55 1.46
C MET A 70 -7.59 12.23 2.08
N SER A 71 -7.99 11.09 1.50
CA SER A 71 -7.36 9.80 1.80
C SER A 71 -5.93 9.75 1.28
N THR A 72 -5.11 8.88 1.85
CA THR A 72 -3.76 8.66 1.33
C THR A 72 -3.80 8.04 -0.06
N ALA A 73 -4.79 7.23 -0.39
CA ALA A 73 -4.98 6.72 -1.75
C ALA A 73 -5.20 7.82 -2.79
N GLU A 74 -5.99 8.84 -2.45
CA GLU A 74 -6.17 10.00 -3.32
C GLU A 74 -4.86 10.76 -3.49
N PHE A 75 -4.21 11.10 -2.38
CA PHE A 75 -2.92 11.79 -2.39
C PHE A 75 -1.88 11.07 -3.27
N HIS A 76 -1.66 9.76 -3.06
CA HIS A 76 -0.65 9.01 -3.80
C HIS A 76 -1.02 8.85 -5.28
N SER A 77 -2.30 8.75 -5.63
CA SER A 77 -2.72 8.76 -7.02
C SER A 77 -2.41 10.11 -7.70
N LEU A 78 -2.67 11.23 -7.02
CA LEU A 78 -2.31 12.55 -7.54
C LEU A 78 -0.79 12.69 -7.68
N CYS A 79 -0.01 12.31 -6.66
CA CYS A 79 1.45 12.30 -6.77
C CYS A 79 1.95 11.40 -7.91
N GLY A 80 1.37 10.21 -8.09
CA GLY A 80 1.71 9.29 -9.17
C GLY A 80 1.51 9.88 -10.56
N LYS A 81 0.47 10.71 -10.76
CA LYS A 81 0.29 11.51 -11.98
C LYS A 81 1.47 12.44 -12.25
N TYR A 82 1.93 13.18 -11.24
CA TYR A 82 3.08 14.10 -11.38
C TYR A 82 4.39 13.36 -11.60
N VAL A 83 4.62 12.25 -10.90
CA VAL A 83 5.82 11.42 -11.07
C VAL A 83 5.86 10.81 -12.47
N LEU A 84 4.73 10.30 -12.98
CA LEU A 84 4.62 9.79 -14.35
C LEU A 84 4.98 10.86 -15.39
N GLU A 85 4.40 12.06 -15.27
CA GLU A 85 4.69 13.17 -16.19
C GLU A 85 6.15 13.65 -16.08
N ARG A 86 6.73 13.63 -14.87
CA ARG A 86 8.15 13.95 -14.67
C ARG A 86 9.04 12.91 -15.36
N GLY A 87 8.77 11.62 -15.16
CA GLY A 87 9.50 10.54 -15.81
C GLY A 87 9.45 10.63 -17.34
N ARG A 88 8.27 10.93 -17.91
CA ARG A 88 8.10 11.18 -19.36
C ARG A 88 8.97 12.33 -19.86
N LYS A 89 9.01 13.46 -19.14
CA LYS A 89 9.84 14.62 -19.50
C LYS A 89 11.34 14.34 -19.42
N LEU A 90 11.75 13.45 -18.52
CA LEU A 90 13.14 13.04 -18.36
C LEU A 90 13.54 11.90 -19.30
N GLY A 91 12.58 11.31 -20.03
CA GLY A 91 12.84 10.17 -20.91
C GLY A 91 13.21 8.89 -20.13
N LEU A 92 12.67 8.70 -18.93
CA LEU A 92 12.93 7.49 -18.14
C LEU A 92 12.20 6.30 -18.76
N GLU A 93 12.93 5.19 -18.92
CA GLU A 93 12.38 3.93 -19.45
C GLU A 93 11.72 3.10 -18.35
N ASP A 94 12.33 3.08 -17.16
CA ASP A 94 11.79 2.38 -15.99
C ASP A 94 10.64 3.16 -15.35
N LYS A 95 9.67 2.41 -14.82
CA LYS A 95 8.51 2.99 -14.12
C LYS A 95 8.72 2.93 -12.62
N SER A 96 8.52 4.07 -11.97
CA SER A 96 8.33 4.12 -10.52
C SER A 96 7.04 3.36 -10.15
N PHE A 97 7.04 2.72 -8.98
CA PHE A 97 5.88 2.06 -8.38
C PHE A 97 4.69 3.02 -8.24
N LEU A 98 4.91 4.27 -7.82
CA LEU A 98 3.88 5.30 -7.71
C LEU A 98 3.29 5.67 -9.07
N ALA A 99 4.14 5.85 -10.09
CA ALA A 99 3.71 6.14 -11.46
C ALA A 99 2.93 4.97 -12.08
N ALA A 100 3.42 3.73 -11.88
CA ALA A 100 2.73 2.54 -12.35
C ALA A 100 1.35 2.39 -11.69
N ALA A 101 1.25 2.55 -10.36
CA ALA A 101 -0.02 2.46 -9.66
C ALA A 101 -1.07 3.44 -10.22
N TYR A 102 -0.65 4.67 -10.55
CA TYR A 102 -1.52 5.65 -11.21
C TYR A 102 -1.99 5.17 -12.59
N GLU A 103 -1.09 4.74 -13.48
CA GLU A 103 -1.47 4.27 -14.83
C GLU A 103 -2.44 3.08 -14.79
N TYR A 104 -2.23 2.17 -13.84
CA TYR A 104 -3.01 0.96 -13.66
C TYR A 104 -4.30 1.16 -12.83
N GLY A 105 -4.53 2.35 -12.27
CA GLY A 105 -5.70 2.66 -11.43
C GLY A 105 -5.72 1.85 -10.12
N VAL A 106 -4.55 1.67 -9.49
CA VAL A 106 -4.38 0.91 -8.25
C VAL A 106 -4.27 1.89 -7.07
N PRO A 107 -5.19 1.88 -6.10
CA PRO A 107 -5.10 2.77 -4.94
C PRO A 107 -3.96 2.37 -4.01
N LEU A 108 -3.22 3.36 -3.51
CA LEU A 108 -2.06 3.20 -2.62
C LEU A 108 -2.33 3.84 -1.26
N TYR A 109 -2.47 3.01 -0.23
CA TYR A 109 -2.74 3.47 1.13
C TYR A 109 -1.48 3.44 1.98
N THR A 110 -1.37 4.38 2.91
CA THR A 110 -0.33 4.41 3.93
C THR A 110 -0.94 4.38 5.31
N SER A 111 -0.66 3.33 6.08
CA SER A 111 -1.22 3.10 7.42
C SER A 111 -0.74 4.08 8.48
N SER A 112 0.34 4.81 8.21
CA SER A 112 0.94 5.79 9.12
C SER A 112 1.49 6.96 8.29
N PRO A 113 0.62 7.86 7.75
CA PRO A 113 1.03 8.85 6.76
C PRO A 113 2.01 9.90 7.29
N GLY A 114 2.00 10.16 8.60
CA GLY A 114 2.98 11.04 9.25
C GLY A 114 4.38 10.44 9.40
N ASP A 115 4.53 9.12 9.24
CA ASP A 115 5.78 8.39 9.46
C ASP A 115 6.56 8.20 8.14
N SER A 116 6.92 9.32 7.52
CA SER A 116 7.77 9.37 6.32
C SER A 116 8.20 10.81 6.00
N SER A 117 9.22 10.98 5.16
CA SER A 117 9.61 12.30 4.64
C SER A 117 8.45 13.01 3.93
N ILE A 118 7.56 12.27 3.26
CA ILE A 118 6.31 12.84 2.70
C ILE A 118 5.49 13.51 3.81
N GLY A 119 5.19 12.76 4.89
CA GLY A 119 4.45 13.26 6.04
C GLY A 119 5.12 14.46 6.72
N MET A 120 6.45 14.43 6.86
CA MET A 120 7.23 15.54 7.42
C MET A 120 7.12 16.82 6.56
N ASN A 121 7.17 16.70 5.24
CA ASN A 121 7.01 17.85 4.35
C ASN A 121 5.57 18.40 4.35
N VAL A 122 4.56 17.53 4.44
CA VAL A 122 3.16 17.95 4.63
C VAL A 122 3.00 18.71 5.95
N ALA A 123 3.56 18.19 7.06
CA ALA A 123 3.53 18.86 8.36
C ALA A 123 4.23 20.24 8.32
N ALA A 124 5.39 20.34 7.66
CA ALA A 124 6.09 21.61 7.48
C ALA A 124 5.27 22.62 6.67
N LYS A 125 4.60 22.17 5.60
CA LYS A 125 3.74 23.03 4.77
C LYS A 125 2.45 23.45 5.48
N ALA A 126 1.92 22.64 6.39
CA ALA A 126 0.78 23.02 7.22
C ALA A 126 1.10 24.25 8.10
N LEU A 127 2.33 24.36 8.63
CA LEU A 127 2.78 25.55 9.36
C LEU A 127 2.87 26.81 8.49
N GLN A 128 2.87 26.64 7.16
CA GLN A 128 2.89 27.71 6.16
C GLN A 128 1.49 28.01 5.60
N GLY A 129 0.43 27.41 6.16
CA GLY A 129 -0.96 27.63 5.76
C GLY A 129 -1.47 26.72 4.64
N ASN A 130 -0.70 25.70 4.23
CA ASN A 130 -1.18 24.66 3.31
C ASN A 130 -2.33 23.87 3.96
N LYS A 131 -3.38 23.60 3.19
CA LYS A 131 -4.63 22.98 3.68
C LYS A 131 -4.67 21.45 3.49
N LEU A 132 -3.64 20.86 2.90
CA LEU A 132 -3.54 19.41 2.77
C LEU A 132 -3.57 18.75 4.14
N ALA A 133 -4.49 17.81 4.32
CA ALA A 133 -4.58 16.97 5.51
C ALA A 133 -4.93 15.54 5.11
N PHE A 134 -4.27 14.56 5.72
CA PHE A 134 -4.66 13.16 5.56
C PHE A 134 -5.84 12.86 6.48
N ASP A 135 -6.87 12.20 5.95
CA ASP A 135 -7.97 11.64 6.73
C ASP A 135 -7.84 10.11 6.80
N PRO A 136 -7.31 9.56 7.90
CA PRO A 136 -7.18 8.12 8.09
C PRO A 136 -8.52 7.37 8.11
N SER A 137 -9.62 8.06 8.43
CA SER A 137 -10.95 7.44 8.46
C SER A 137 -11.42 7.09 7.05
N LEU A 138 -11.04 7.90 6.05
CA LEU A 138 -11.28 7.57 4.65
C LEU A 138 -10.48 6.33 4.27
N ASP A 139 -9.20 6.22 4.64
CA ASP A 139 -8.38 5.05 4.32
C ASP A 139 -8.94 3.74 4.92
N VAL A 140 -9.37 3.78 6.19
CA VAL A 140 -9.97 2.63 6.87
C VAL A 140 -11.24 2.17 6.16
N ASN A 141 -12.15 3.09 5.82
CA ASN A 141 -13.40 2.73 5.18
C ASN A 141 -13.22 2.35 3.71
N GLU A 142 -12.33 3.02 2.97
CA GLU A 142 -12.06 2.69 1.57
C GLU A 142 -11.41 1.31 1.42
N THR A 143 -10.48 0.94 2.29
CA THR A 143 -9.87 -0.40 2.25
C THR A 143 -10.88 -1.48 2.64
N ALA A 144 -11.72 -1.24 3.66
CA ALA A 144 -12.82 -2.12 4.01
C ALA A 144 -13.83 -2.28 2.86
N SER A 145 -14.19 -1.19 2.17
CA SER A 145 -15.14 -1.25 1.07
C SER A 145 -14.63 -2.06 -0.13
N ILE A 146 -13.32 -2.00 -0.42
CA ILE A 146 -12.69 -2.84 -1.44
C ILE A 146 -12.80 -4.33 -1.08
N VAL A 147 -12.54 -4.68 0.18
CA VAL A 147 -12.61 -6.07 0.66
C VAL A 147 -14.04 -6.59 0.63
N LEU A 148 -14.99 -5.82 1.17
CA LEU A 148 -16.41 -6.16 1.14
C LEU A 148 -16.89 -6.38 -0.30
N ALA A 149 -16.60 -5.43 -1.20
CA ALA A 149 -16.97 -5.56 -2.61
C ALA A 149 -16.30 -6.77 -3.29
N ALA A 150 -15.07 -7.14 -2.90
CA ALA A 150 -14.45 -8.36 -3.39
C ALA A 150 -15.23 -9.60 -2.94
N LYS A 151 -15.63 -9.68 -1.68
CA LYS A 151 -16.37 -10.82 -1.10
C LYS A 151 -17.81 -10.94 -1.59
N ARG A 152 -18.48 -9.80 -1.84
CA ARG A 152 -19.80 -9.78 -2.50
C ARG A 152 -19.76 -10.15 -3.97
N GLY A 153 -18.56 -10.26 -4.56
CA GLY A 153 -18.44 -10.38 -6.00
C GLY A 153 -19.05 -9.16 -6.65
N ALA A 154 -18.56 -7.96 -6.32
CA ALA A 154 -18.85 -6.71 -7.01
C ALA A 154 -17.63 -6.24 -7.83
N ILE A 155 -16.46 -6.85 -7.61
CA ILE A 155 -15.23 -6.55 -8.33
C ILE A 155 -14.97 -7.61 -9.41
N HIS A 156 -15.40 -7.33 -10.64
CA HIS A 156 -15.24 -8.20 -11.80
C HIS A 156 -14.54 -7.48 -12.96
N GLY A 157 -13.79 -8.23 -13.78
CA GLY A 157 -13.46 -7.79 -15.14
C GLY A 157 -14.65 -8.02 -16.09
N LYS A 158 -14.60 -7.50 -17.32
CA LYS A 158 -15.64 -7.67 -18.34
C LYS A 158 -15.98 -9.14 -18.62
N GLY A 159 -15.05 -10.07 -18.37
CA GLY A 159 -15.23 -11.53 -18.54
C GLY A 159 -15.90 -12.28 -17.39
N ASP A 160 -16.22 -11.63 -16.27
CA ASP A 160 -16.87 -12.26 -15.10
C ASP A 160 -18.32 -11.83 -14.90
N LYS A 161 -18.88 -11.02 -15.81
CA LYS A 161 -20.29 -10.62 -15.79
C LYS A 161 -21.20 -11.85 -15.86
N GLY A 162 -21.96 -12.10 -14.79
CA GLY A 162 -22.99 -13.14 -14.75
C GLY A 162 -22.62 -14.43 -14.01
N LYS A 163 -21.39 -14.56 -13.48
CA LYS A 163 -21.04 -15.68 -12.61
C LYS A 163 -21.54 -15.42 -11.19
N LYS A 164 -22.63 -16.08 -10.79
CA LYS A 164 -23.15 -16.09 -9.41
C LYS A 164 -22.26 -16.92 -8.46
N HIS A 165 -21.03 -16.50 -8.25
CA HIS A 165 -20.22 -17.06 -7.17
C HIS A 165 -19.99 -15.96 -6.13
N GLY A 166 -20.08 -16.32 -4.85
CA GLY A 166 -19.56 -15.47 -3.78
C GLY A 166 -18.12 -15.10 -4.13
N GLY A 167 -17.82 -13.81 -4.11
CA GLY A 167 -16.49 -13.35 -4.43
C GLY A 167 -15.50 -13.74 -3.33
N LYS A 168 -14.21 -13.61 -3.63
CA LYS A 168 -13.14 -14.01 -2.71
C LYS A 168 -12.15 -12.88 -2.52
N SER A 169 -11.56 -12.81 -1.33
CA SER A 169 -10.46 -11.89 -1.03
C SER A 169 -9.18 -12.68 -0.70
N ALA A 170 -8.04 -12.11 -1.07
CA ALA A 170 -6.73 -12.68 -0.78
C ALA A 170 -5.82 -11.57 -0.27
N VAL A 171 -5.02 -11.87 0.74
CA VAL A 171 -3.94 -11.00 1.21
C VAL A 171 -2.60 -11.61 0.84
N PHE A 172 -1.77 -10.80 0.18
CA PHE A 172 -0.38 -11.13 -0.11
C PHE A 172 0.50 -10.10 0.57
N ILE A 173 1.25 -10.55 1.57
CA ILE A 173 2.02 -9.70 2.48
C ILE A 173 3.50 -9.95 2.23
N LEU A 174 4.23 -8.87 1.95
CA LEU A 174 5.68 -8.85 1.88
C LEU A 174 6.19 -8.10 3.11
N GLY A 175 6.83 -8.80 4.04
CA GLY A 175 7.25 -8.29 5.34
C GLY A 175 6.14 -8.36 6.40
N GLY A 176 5.93 -7.24 7.10
CA GLY A 176 5.04 -7.16 8.26
C GLY A 176 4.70 -5.72 8.64
N GLY A 177 4.73 -5.42 9.94
CA GLY A 177 4.55 -4.07 10.46
C GLY A 177 3.16 -3.47 10.25
N SER A 178 3.10 -2.13 10.27
CA SER A 178 1.86 -1.37 10.14
C SER A 178 1.05 -1.73 8.88
N PRO A 179 1.65 -1.92 7.68
CA PRO A 179 0.90 -2.35 6.49
C PRO A 179 0.19 -3.70 6.64
N LYS A 180 0.82 -4.70 7.28
CA LYS A 180 0.19 -6.00 7.55
C LYS A 180 -1.06 -5.84 8.41
N ASN A 181 -0.97 -5.11 9.52
CA ASN A 181 -2.15 -4.92 10.37
C ASN A 181 -3.23 -4.10 9.68
N PHE A 182 -2.86 -3.03 8.98
CA PHE A 182 -3.82 -2.16 8.32
C PHE A 182 -4.58 -2.87 7.19
N MET A 183 -3.95 -3.83 6.51
CA MET A 183 -4.67 -4.71 5.60
C MET A 183 -5.60 -5.64 6.36
N LEU A 184 -5.08 -6.39 7.34
CA LEU A 184 -5.89 -7.41 8.01
C LEU A 184 -7.05 -6.84 8.84
N GLN A 185 -6.95 -5.61 9.33
CA GLN A 185 -8.02 -4.98 10.12
C GLN A 185 -9.27 -4.64 9.31
N THR A 186 -9.25 -4.74 7.97
CA THR A 186 -10.44 -4.51 7.16
C THR A 186 -11.57 -5.46 7.55
N GLU A 187 -11.23 -6.70 7.91
CA GLU A 187 -12.21 -7.72 8.30
C GLU A 187 -12.86 -7.40 9.67
N PRO A 188 -12.12 -7.15 10.76
CA PRO A 188 -12.68 -6.60 12.00
C PRO A 188 -13.48 -5.31 11.81
N GLN A 189 -13.04 -4.41 10.93
CA GLN A 189 -13.77 -3.19 10.62
C GLN A 189 -15.15 -3.51 10.02
N ILE A 190 -15.24 -4.46 9.09
CA ILE A 190 -16.51 -4.89 8.47
C ILE A 190 -17.39 -5.62 9.49
N GLN A 191 -16.85 -6.64 10.16
CA GLN A 191 -17.61 -7.61 10.94
C GLN A 191 -17.96 -7.10 12.35
N GLU A 192 -16.98 -6.55 13.05
CA GLU A 192 -17.10 -6.20 14.46
C GLU A 192 -17.56 -4.75 14.65
N VAL A 193 -16.92 -3.82 13.92
CA VAL A 193 -17.16 -2.38 14.07
C VAL A 193 -18.42 -1.94 13.30
N LEU A 194 -18.55 -2.35 12.04
CA LEU A 194 -19.72 -2.00 11.20
C LEU A 194 -20.88 -3.00 11.34
N GLY A 195 -20.63 -4.18 11.93
CA GLY A 195 -21.66 -5.22 12.14
C GLY A 195 -22.18 -5.84 10.85
N ILE A 196 -21.42 -5.78 9.76
CA ILE A 196 -21.76 -6.36 8.47
C ILE A 196 -21.32 -7.82 8.46
N ASP A 197 -22.24 -8.73 8.10
CA ASP A 197 -21.95 -10.17 8.08
C ASP A 197 -20.93 -10.49 6.98
N GLU A 198 -19.73 -10.88 7.38
CA GLU A 198 -18.65 -11.28 6.51
C GLU A 198 -17.77 -12.29 7.23
N ARG A 199 -17.04 -13.11 6.48
CA ARG A 199 -16.03 -14.03 7.00
C ARG A 199 -14.70 -13.59 6.43
N GLY A 200 -13.66 -13.62 7.26
CA GLY A 200 -12.30 -13.14 6.99
C GLY A 200 -11.71 -13.50 5.61
N HIS A 201 -10.47 -13.08 5.37
CA HIS A 201 -9.83 -13.31 4.08
C HIS A 201 -9.79 -14.80 3.68
N ASP A 202 -10.08 -15.10 2.41
CA ASP A 202 -10.14 -16.48 1.89
C ASP A 202 -8.76 -17.11 1.67
N TYR A 203 -7.77 -16.27 1.39
CA TYR A 203 -6.39 -16.70 1.17
C TYR A 203 -5.42 -15.79 1.90
N PHE A 204 -4.44 -16.40 2.55
CA PHE A 204 -3.39 -15.71 3.29
C PHE A 204 -2.03 -16.20 2.80
N LEU A 205 -1.24 -15.28 2.26
CA LEU A 205 0.15 -15.53 1.90
C LEU A 205 1.04 -14.44 2.50
N GLN A 206 2.02 -14.85 3.31
CA GLN A 206 3.01 -13.94 3.88
C GLN A 206 4.43 -14.40 3.56
N ILE A 207 5.26 -13.48 3.10
CA ILE A 207 6.72 -13.61 3.02
C ILE A 207 7.29 -12.73 4.13
N THR A 208 8.05 -13.28 5.07
CA THR A 208 8.59 -12.47 6.19
C THR A 208 9.85 -13.07 6.79
N ASP A 209 10.72 -12.22 7.31
CA ASP A 209 11.85 -12.60 8.17
C ASP A 209 11.50 -12.54 9.67
N ALA A 210 10.31 -12.03 10.02
CA ALA A 210 9.90 -11.79 11.40
C ALA A 210 9.50 -13.10 12.09
N ARG A 211 10.14 -13.38 13.23
CA ARG A 211 9.85 -14.57 14.02
C ARG A 211 8.61 -14.40 14.91
N PRO A 212 7.76 -15.44 15.05
CA PRO A 212 6.53 -15.36 15.84
C PRO A 212 6.77 -15.29 17.36
N ASP A 213 7.87 -15.85 17.87
CA ASP A 213 8.16 -15.99 19.31
C ASP A 213 8.32 -14.66 20.04
N THR A 214 8.63 -13.59 19.32
CA THR A 214 8.79 -12.25 19.90
C THR A 214 7.46 -11.58 20.27
N GLY A 215 6.32 -12.17 19.86
CA GLY A 215 4.99 -11.60 20.07
C GLY A 215 4.71 -10.34 19.23
N GLY A 216 5.61 -10.00 18.30
CA GLY A 216 5.44 -8.87 17.40
C GLY A 216 4.45 -9.17 16.27
N LEU A 217 3.61 -8.19 15.95
CA LEU A 217 2.63 -8.25 14.86
C LEU A 217 3.20 -8.76 13.52
N SER A 218 4.44 -8.36 13.18
CA SER A 218 5.09 -8.79 11.94
C SER A 218 5.17 -10.31 11.84
N GLY A 219 5.55 -10.98 12.94
CA GLY A 219 5.69 -12.44 13.02
C GLY A 219 4.39 -13.17 13.38
N ALA A 220 3.31 -12.45 13.74
CA ALA A 220 2.04 -13.05 14.13
C ALA A 220 1.53 -14.06 13.10
N THR A 221 1.20 -15.26 13.57
CA THR A 221 0.87 -16.40 12.69
C THR A 221 -0.54 -16.25 12.10
N PRO A 222 -0.85 -16.96 10.99
CA PRO A 222 -2.22 -17.04 10.48
C PRO A 222 -3.21 -17.57 11.53
N GLY A 223 -2.77 -18.50 12.39
CA GLY A 223 -3.60 -19.03 13.48
C GLY A 223 -3.97 -17.96 14.51
N GLU A 224 -3.04 -17.06 14.84
CA GLU A 224 -3.35 -15.87 15.63
C GLU A 224 -4.31 -14.94 14.89
N ALA A 225 -4.09 -14.69 13.59
CA ALA A 225 -4.99 -13.85 12.80
C ALA A 225 -6.45 -14.35 12.76
N VAL A 226 -6.66 -15.68 12.79
CA VAL A 226 -7.99 -16.29 12.90
C VAL A 226 -8.70 -15.91 14.20
N SER A 227 -8.00 -15.84 15.34
CA SER A 227 -8.63 -15.47 16.62
C SER A 227 -9.16 -14.03 16.65
N TRP A 228 -8.68 -13.19 15.73
CA TRP A 228 -9.11 -11.81 15.55
C TRP A 228 -10.11 -11.64 14.39
N GLY A 229 -10.65 -12.72 13.83
CA GLY A 229 -11.57 -12.66 12.69
C GLY A 229 -10.95 -12.19 11.36
N LYS A 230 -9.62 -12.03 11.31
CA LYS A 230 -8.89 -11.47 10.15
C LYS A 230 -8.77 -12.48 9.00
N VAL A 231 -8.79 -13.77 9.30
CA VAL A 231 -8.69 -14.88 8.34
C VAL A 231 -9.84 -15.84 8.61
N ASP A 232 -10.46 -16.37 7.54
CA ASP A 232 -11.54 -17.35 7.68
C ASP A 232 -10.99 -18.65 8.34
N PRO A 233 -11.56 -19.11 9.48
CA PRO A 233 -11.13 -20.34 10.13
C PRO A 233 -11.10 -21.57 9.22
N ASP A 234 -12.05 -21.67 8.27
CA ASP A 234 -12.14 -22.81 7.34
C ASP A 234 -11.01 -22.79 6.29
N ARG A 235 -10.30 -21.66 6.16
CA ARG A 235 -9.20 -21.45 5.21
C ARG A 235 -7.83 -21.51 5.87
N LEU A 236 -7.76 -21.66 7.20
CA LEU A 236 -6.50 -21.73 7.93
C LEU A 236 -5.52 -22.81 7.40
N PRO A 237 -5.97 -24.02 7.00
CA PRO A 237 -5.07 -25.02 6.41
C PRO A 237 -4.41 -24.58 5.10
N ASP A 238 -5.00 -23.62 4.40
CA ASP A 238 -4.49 -23.08 3.12
C ASP A 238 -3.61 -21.84 3.32
N ALA A 239 -3.39 -21.39 4.57
CA ALA A 239 -2.56 -20.23 4.87
C ALA A 239 -1.07 -20.58 4.75
N VAL A 240 -0.31 -19.73 4.04
CA VAL A 240 1.11 -19.95 3.77
C VAL A 240 1.95 -18.82 4.35
N VAL A 241 2.96 -19.19 5.13
CA VAL A 241 4.02 -18.28 5.60
C VAL A 241 5.37 -18.81 5.11
N CYS A 242 6.10 -17.99 4.36
CA CYS A 242 7.44 -18.31 3.88
C CYS A 242 8.46 -17.41 4.59
N TYR A 243 9.39 -18.03 5.31
CA TYR A 243 10.45 -17.33 6.02
C TYR A 243 11.66 -17.07 5.12
N VAL A 244 11.60 -15.99 4.34
CA VAL A 244 12.64 -15.61 3.36
C VAL A 244 12.59 -14.10 3.10
N ASP A 245 13.69 -13.54 2.61
CA ASP A 245 13.76 -12.15 2.15
C ASP A 245 12.83 -11.92 0.94
N SER A 246 12.11 -10.79 0.95
CA SER A 246 11.20 -10.42 -0.14
C SER A 246 11.93 -10.16 -1.46
N THR A 247 13.20 -9.74 -1.42
CA THR A 247 14.05 -9.55 -2.61
C THR A 247 14.35 -10.86 -3.34
N ILE A 248 14.26 -12.00 -2.66
CA ILE A 248 14.38 -13.34 -3.26
C ILE A 248 13.01 -13.84 -3.73
N ALA A 249 12.00 -13.75 -2.85
CA ALA A 249 10.69 -14.35 -3.13
C ALA A 249 9.92 -13.62 -4.24
N LEU A 250 9.88 -12.29 -4.21
CA LEU A 250 9.03 -11.51 -5.11
C LEU A 250 9.39 -11.69 -6.60
N PRO A 251 10.67 -11.68 -7.01
CA PRO A 251 11.02 -11.94 -8.41
C PRO A 251 10.64 -13.34 -8.88
N VAL A 252 10.87 -14.37 -8.05
CA VAL A 252 10.52 -15.77 -8.38
C VAL A 252 9.00 -15.93 -8.54
N MET A 253 8.24 -15.37 -7.60
CA MET A 253 6.77 -15.40 -7.65
C MET A 253 6.21 -14.63 -8.85
N THR A 254 6.80 -13.46 -9.15
CA THR A 254 6.38 -12.63 -10.28
C THR A 254 6.67 -13.32 -11.60
N SER A 255 7.87 -13.92 -11.75
CA SER A 255 8.24 -14.72 -12.91
C SER A 255 7.27 -15.89 -13.12
N TYR A 256 6.95 -16.64 -12.05
CA TYR A 256 5.96 -17.71 -12.12
C TYR A 256 4.57 -17.20 -12.55
N ALA A 257 4.08 -16.12 -11.93
CA ALA A 257 2.76 -15.57 -12.21
C ALA A 257 2.63 -15.12 -13.67
N LEU A 258 3.64 -14.42 -14.20
CA LEU A 258 3.69 -13.94 -15.58
C LEU A 258 3.87 -15.09 -16.59
N ALA A 259 4.59 -16.15 -16.22
CA ALA A 259 4.81 -17.31 -17.11
C ALA A 259 3.61 -18.27 -17.15
N ARG A 260 2.77 -18.30 -16.12
CA ARG A 260 1.68 -19.27 -15.96
C ARG A 260 0.28 -18.71 -16.19
N HIS A 261 0.14 -17.39 -16.28
CA HIS A 261 -1.15 -16.75 -16.41
C HIS A 261 -1.12 -15.63 -17.45
N GLU A 262 -2.17 -15.60 -18.28
CA GLU A 262 -2.40 -14.50 -19.21
C GLU A 262 -2.62 -13.17 -18.47
N PRO A 263 -2.24 -12.02 -19.08
CA PRO A 263 -2.56 -10.71 -18.56
C PRO A 263 -4.05 -10.56 -18.23
N ARG A 264 -4.34 -10.10 -17.01
CA ARG A 264 -5.71 -9.87 -16.55
C ARG A 264 -6.16 -8.46 -16.90
N GLU A 265 -7.45 -8.30 -17.16
CA GLU A 265 -8.03 -6.97 -17.32
C GLU A 265 -7.87 -6.16 -16.03
N LEU A 266 -7.49 -4.89 -16.20
CA LEU A 266 -7.29 -3.97 -15.10
C LEU A 266 -8.62 -3.63 -14.45
N LYS A 267 -8.70 -3.86 -13.14
CA LYS A 267 -9.90 -3.57 -12.34
C LYS A 267 -10.10 -2.09 -12.06
N ARG A 268 -9.04 -1.27 -12.20
CA ARG A 268 -9.04 0.19 -12.01
C ARG A 268 -9.78 0.61 -10.72
N LEU A 269 -9.33 0.02 -9.61
CA LEU A 269 -10.01 0.13 -8.31
C LEU A 269 -10.00 1.56 -7.76
N TYR A 270 -9.01 2.38 -8.13
CA TYR A 270 -8.91 3.77 -7.70
C TYR A 270 -10.11 4.60 -8.18
N GLU A 271 -10.50 4.43 -9.44
CA GLU A 271 -11.63 5.11 -10.06
C GLU A 271 -12.98 4.62 -9.54
N ARG A 272 -13.00 3.40 -8.97
CA ARG A 272 -14.20 2.78 -8.41
C ARG A 272 -14.41 3.07 -6.93
N ARG A 273 -13.50 3.76 -6.24
CA ARG A 273 -13.60 3.97 -4.78
C ARG A 273 -14.96 4.52 -4.33
N GLY A 274 -15.54 5.46 -5.07
CA GLY A 274 -16.89 5.97 -4.79
C GLY A 274 -17.97 4.88 -4.82
N GLU A 275 -18.03 4.09 -5.91
CA GLU A 275 -18.94 2.95 -6.06
C GLU A 275 -18.78 1.92 -4.91
N LEU A 276 -17.54 1.62 -4.54
CA LEU A 276 -17.25 0.64 -3.47
C LEU A 276 -17.69 1.19 -2.11
N MET A 277 -17.45 2.47 -1.84
CA MET A 277 -17.91 3.15 -0.62
C MET A 277 -19.44 3.22 -0.54
N ASP A 278 -20.13 3.39 -1.66
CA ASP A 278 -21.60 3.37 -1.69
C ASP A 278 -22.14 2.01 -1.26
N LEU A 279 -21.53 0.91 -1.71
CA LEU A 279 -21.87 -0.46 -1.26
C LEU A 279 -21.65 -0.62 0.25
N LEU A 280 -20.49 -0.18 0.77
CA LEU A 280 -20.21 -0.26 2.21
C LEU A 280 -21.24 0.52 3.03
N ASN A 281 -21.58 1.74 2.59
CA ASN A 281 -22.59 2.57 3.25
C ASN A 281 -23.99 1.95 3.19
N GLU A 282 -24.35 1.31 2.08
CA GLU A 282 -25.62 0.61 1.93
C GLU A 282 -25.73 -0.58 2.90
N GLU A 283 -24.70 -1.43 2.97
CA GLU A 283 -24.69 -2.58 3.89
C GLU A 283 -24.63 -2.12 5.36
N TYR A 284 -23.85 -1.09 5.67
CA TYR A 284 -23.81 -0.52 7.02
C TYR A 284 -25.16 0.08 7.45
N ARG A 285 -25.95 0.64 6.52
CA ARG A 285 -27.33 1.09 6.81
C ARG A 285 -28.28 -0.06 7.15
N LYS A 286 -28.04 -1.25 6.61
CA LYS A 286 -28.82 -2.46 6.87
C LYS A 286 -28.35 -3.21 8.12
N SER A 287 -27.14 -2.94 8.60
CA SER A 287 -26.58 -3.53 9.82
C SER A 287 -27.45 -3.20 11.04
N LYS A 288 -27.77 -4.24 11.81
CA LYS A 288 -28.62 -4.14 13.02
C LYS A 288 -27.85 -3.67 14.26
N ARG A 289 -26.53 -3.48 14.16
CA ARG A 289 -25.64 -3.10 15.27
C ARG A 289 -25.28 -1.60 15.29
N ARG A 290 -26.07 -0.76 14.64
CA ARG A 290 -25.92 0.70 14.68
C ARG A 290 -26.14 1.30 16.06
#